data_AF-A0A9W8NT36-F1
#
_entry.id   AF-A0A9W8NT36-F1
#
_cell.length_a   1.000
_cell.length_b   1.000
_cell.length_c   1.000
_cell.angle_alpha   90.00
_cell.angle_beta   90.00
_cell.angle_gamma   90.00
#
_symmetry.space_group_name_H-M   'P 1'
#
loop_
_entity.id
_entity.type
_entity.pdbx_description
1 polymer ?
#
loop_
_entity_poly.entity_id
_entity_poly.type
_entity_poly.pdbx_seq_one_letter_code
_entity_poly.pdbx_strand_id
1 'polypeptide(L)'
;MIPLPSRFITPCSILLAFSLTHVTDAFVIPKRASCACGYIDDQGHVWREALTNDFTQSAGAIAALGNDWIIATDNEPQSGTATANIQYVSQNVMQYNDALGIQASAYTSGSSNVDCGEIFTERSDILYGSFRMRAVVPTVPGVVFGFFSYKSDTQEQDIEFLSSDSDYYHWQHVYYTDQPGTVNGVVDANAHKDVEINGADFTAFGEHRFDWFQTSTNYYYTMVKYQFHPYYRWLLVWF
;
A
#
# COMPACT_ATOMS: atom_id res chain seq x y z
N MET A 1 99.54 8.54 4.37
CA MET A 1 99.52 9.40 3.16
C MET A 1 98.50 8.78 2.21
N ILE A 2 97.66 9.60 1.58
CA ILE A 2 96.67 9.28 0.51
C ILE A 2 95.23 8.99 1.01
N PRO A 3 94.18 9.57 0.37
CA PRO A 3 92.96 10.06 1.02
C PRO A 3 91.71 9.19 0.82
N LEU A 4 90.64 9.53 1.56
CA LEU A 4 89.27 9.07 1.33
C LEU A 4 88.73 9.51 -0.04
N PRO A 5 87.94 8.66 -0.72
CA PRO A 5 86.98 9.11 -1.70
C PRO A 5 85.52 8.86 -1.28
N SER A 6 84.70 9.66 -1.94
CA SER A 6 83.29 10.00 -1.77
C SER A 6 82.28 8.94 -2.23
N ARG A 7 81.18 8.88 -1.47
CA ARG A 7 79.74 8.82 -1.85
C ARG A 7 79.36 8.22 -3.21
N PHE A 8 78.47 7.23 -3.15
CA PHE A 8 77.24 7.19 -3.96
C PHE A 8 76.09 6.64 -3.10
N ILE A 9 75.00 7.42 -2.97
CA ILE A 9 73.75 7.01 -2.34
C ILE A 9 72.75 6.76 -3.47
N THR A 10 72.28 5.52 -3.59
CA THR A 10 71.20 5.12 -4.52
C THR A 10 69.86 5.46 -3.87
N PRO A 11 68.89 6.06 -4.59
CA PRO A 11 67.59 6.37 -4.02
C PRO A 11 66.76 5.08 -3.86
N CYS A 12 66.31 4.83 -2.63
CA CYS A 12 65.36 3.79 -2.28
C CYS A 12 63.95 4.26 -2.67
N SER A 13 63.37 3.65 -3.70
CA SER A 13 61.97 3.86 -4.09
C SER A 13 61.07 3.12 -3.10
N ILE A 14 60.38 3.87 -2.24
CA ILE A 14 59.33 3.37 -1.37
C ILE A 14 58.05 3.26 -2.21
N LEU A 15 57.62 2.03 -2.52
CA LEU A 15 56.26 1.76 -3.01
C LEU A 15 55.29 1.86 -1.83
N LEU A 16 54.46 2.91 -1.82
CA LEU A 16 53.28 3.01 -0.95
C LEU A 16 52.14 2.21 -1.58
N ALA A 17 51.84 1.05 -1.00
CA ALA A 17 50.61 0.31 -1.29
C ALA A 17 49.44 1.00 -0.58
N PHE A 18 48.57 1.69 -1.33
CA PHE A 18 47.29 2.17 -0.83
C PHE A 18 46.30 0.99 -0.77
N SER A 19 46.09 0.47 0.44
CA SER A 19 44.97 -0.44 0.71
C SER A 19 43.69 0.39 0.78
N LEU A 20 42.86 0.35 -0.28
CA LEU A 20 41.47 0.83 -0.19
C LEU A 20 40.70 -0.12 0.73
N THR A 21 40.51 0.29 1.98
CA THR A 21 39.49 -0.31 2.83
C THR A 21 38.13 0.14 2.30
N HIS A 22 37.42 -0.74 1.60
CA HIS A 22 36.00 -0.56 1.35
C HIS A 22 35.28 -0.64 2.69
N VAL A 23 34.84 0.50 3.20
CA VAL A 23 33.83 0.57 4.24
C VAL A 23 32.53 0.11 3.57
N THR A 24 32.20 -1.16 3.72
CA THR A 24 30.83 -1.60 3.49
C THR A 24 30.00 -1.00 4.62
N ASP A 25 29.34 0.12 4.35
CA ASP A 25 28.22 0.55 5.17
C ASP A 25 27.18 -0.57 5.09
N ALA A 26 27.15 -1.41 6.12
CA ALA A 26 26.02 -2.28 6.35
C ALA A 26 24.82 -1.35 6.56
N PHE A 27 23.96 -1.25 5.55
CA PHE A 27 22.63 -0.71 5.73
C PHE A 27 21.98 -1.54 6.83
N VAL A 28 21.94 -0.98 8.04
CA VAL A 28 21.06 -1.47 9.09
C VAL A 28 19.67 -1.24 8.55
N ILE A 29 19.03 -2.30 8.06
CA ILE A 29 17.58 -2.31 7.86
C ILE A 29 17.03 -1.95 9.24
N PRO A 30 16.34 -0.80 9.40
CA PRO A 30 15.75 -0.49 10.69
C PRO A 30 14.78 -1.61 11.02
N LYS A 31 15.13 -2.43 12.02
CA LYS A 31 14.16 -3.26 12.73
C LYS A 31 12.98 -2.36 13.05
N ARG A 32 11.74 -2.79 12.72
CA ARG A 32 10.49 -2.14 13.12
C ARG A 32 10.68 -1.54 14.51
N ALA A 33 10.57 -0.22 14.61
CA ALA A 33 10.73 0.47 15.86
C ALA A 33 9.70 -0.11 16.85
N SER A 34 10.14 -0.83 17.87
CA SER A 34 9.30 -1.15 19.02
C SER A 34 9.14 0.15 19.83
N CYS A 35 8.37 1.11 19.32
CA CYS A 35 8.08 2.35 20.03
C CYS A 35 7.25 2.00 21.26
N ALA A 36 7.86 1.99 22.45
CA ALA A 36 7.16 1.79 23.72
C ALA A 36 6.08 2.87 23.97
N CYS A 37 6.08 3.96 23.22
CA CYS A 37 5.12 5.07 23.28
C CYS A 37 4.00 5.00 22.22
N GLY A 38 3.93 3.93 21.43
CA GLY A 38 2.94 3.78 20.36
C GLY A 38 3.26 4.60 19.09
N TYR A 39 2.37 4.48 18.10
CA TYR A 39 2.44 5.17 16.81
C TYR A 39 1.40 6.28 16.79
N ILE A 40 1.82 7.51 16.53
CA ILE A 40 0.93 8.67 16.58
C ILE A 40 0.49 9.02 15.17
N ASP A 41 -0.82 9.13 14.93
CA ASP A 41 -1.34 9.62 13.66
C ASP A 41 -1.33 11.16 13.56
N ASP A 42 -1.65 11.68 12.39
CA ASP A 42 -1.77 13.13 12.12
C ASP A 42 -2.87 13.86 12.94
N GLN A 43 -3.75 13.12 13.61
CA GLN A 43 -4.77 13.65 14.51
C GLN A 43 -4.34 13.53 15.99
N GLY A 44 -3.18 12.93 16.27
CA GLY A 44 -2.63 12.76 17.61
C GLY A 44 -3.10 11.51 18.35
N HIS A 45 -3.84 10.60 17.70
CA HIS A 45 -4.21 9.32 18.32
C HIS A 45 -3.00 8.41 18.43
N VAL A 46 -2.95 7.61 19.50
CA VAL A 46 -1.84 6.69 19.77
C VAL A 46 -2.28 5.26 19.50
N TRP A 47 -1.60 4.60 18.56
CA TRP A 47 -1.84 3.22 18.14
C TRP A 47 -0.79 2.29 18.73
N ARG A 48 -1.20 1.09 19.15
CA ARG A 48 -0.28 0.09 19.74
C ARG A 48 0.76 -0.41 18.74
N GLU A 49 0.33 -0.57 17.49
CA GLU A 49 1.08 -1.24 16.44
C GLU A 49 0.90 -0.52 15.10
N ALA A 50 1.88 -0.71 14.21
CA ALA A 50 1.78 -0.27 12.83
C ALA A 50 2.27 -1.40 11.92
N LEU A 51 1.57 -1.56 10.81
CA LEU A 51 2.03 -2.28 9.63
C LEU A 51 2.12 -1.25 8.49
N THR A 52 3.18 -1.33 7.70
CA THR A 52 3.55 -0.25 6.78
C THR A 52 4.28 -0.83 5.60
N ASN A 53 3.81 -0.49 4.41
CA ASN A 53 4.51 -0.79 3.19
C ASN A 53 4.43 0.41 2.24
N ASP A 54 5.55 0.80 1.66
CA ASP A 54 5.59 1.75 0.56
C ASP A 54 5.88 1.06 -0.78
N PHE A 55 6.01 -0.27 -0.75
CA PHE A 55 6.31 -1.14 -1.87
C PHE A 55 7.61 -0.84 -2.60
N THR A 56 8.53 -0.13 -1.95
CA THR A 56 9.85 0.16 -2.49
C THR A 56 10.88 -0.83 -1.91
N GLN A 57 11.31 -1.79 -2.73
CA GLN A 57 12.46 -2.63 -2.42
C GLN A 57 13.33 -2.80 -3.65
N SER A 58 14.63 -3.04 -3.46
CA SER A 58 15.57 -3.26 -4.56
C SER A 58 15.20 -4.48 -5.42
N ALA A 59 14.52 -5.46 -4.82
CA ALA A 59 13.99 -6.65 -5.50
C ALA A 59 12.58 -6.45 -6.08
N GLY A 60 11.99 -5.26 -5.94
CA GLY A 60 10.65 -4.89 -6.40
C GLY A 60 9.55 -4.98 -5.34
N ALA A 61 8.37 -4.48 -5.69
CA ALA A 61 7.16 -4.35 -4.88
C ALA A 61 6.64 -5.70 -4.37
N ILE A 62 6.77 -6.75 -5.17
CA ILE A 62 6.40 -8.11 -4.75
C ILE A 62 7.31 -8.58 -3.61
N ALA A 63 8.61 -8.29 -3.68
CA ALA A 63 9.51 -8.58 -2.55
C ALA A 63 9.21 -7.70 -1.33
N ALA A 64 8.68 -6.50 -1.54
CA ALA A 64 8.28 -5.60 -0.46
C ALA A 64 7.11 -6.14 0.37
N LEU A 65 6.24 -7.00 -0.18
CA LEU A 65 5.15 -7.66 0.55
C LEU A 65 5.67 -8.46 1.76
N GLY A 66 6.81 -9.14 1.62
CA GLY A 66 7.44 -9.87 2.73
C GLY A 66 6.49 -10.89 3.39
N ASN A 67 6.52 -10.97 4.72
CA ASN A 67 5.67 -11.89 5.51
C ASN A 67 4.43 -11.19 6.08
N ASP A 68 4.22 -9.92 5.74
CA ASP A 68 3.12 -9.14 6.28
C ASP A 68 1.86 -9.22 5.42
N TRP A 69 2.01 -9.70 4.19
CA TRP A 69 1.01 -9.66 3.14
C TRP A 69 0.90 -11.01 2.43
N ILE A 70 -0.34 -11.41 2.15
CA ILE A 70 -0.70 -12.57 1.33
C ILE A 70 -1.23 -12.05 -0.02
N ILE A 71 -0.86 -12.73 -1.09
CA ILE A 71 -1.46 -12.54 -2.42
C ILE A 71 -2.59 -13.56 -2.57
N ALA A 72 -3.81 -13.10 -2.82
CA ALA A 72 -4.97 -13.98 -2.97
C ALA A 72 -4.84 -14.86 -4.22
N THR A 73 -5.37 -16.08 -4.14
CA THR A 73 -5.34 -17.08 -5.24
C THR A 73 -6.63 -17.90 -5.34
N ASP A 74 -7.61 -17.57 -4.53
CA ASP A 74 -8.89 -18.24 -4.42
C ASP A 74 -9.88 -17.77 -5.49
N ASN A 75 -10.93 -18.58 -5.66
CA ASN A 75 -12.07 -18.24 -6.51
C ASN A 75 -13.17 -17.72 -5.60
N GLU A 76 -13.69 -16.55 -5.91
CA GLU A 76 -14.82 -15.94 -5.23
C GLU A 76 -16.06 -16.06 -6.12
N PRO A 77 -16.97 -17.00 -5.81
CA PRO A 77 -18.18 -17.18 -6.58
C PRO A 77 -19.07 -15.96 -6.45
N GLN A 78 -19.37 -15.35 -7.60
CA GLN A 78 -20.26 -14.19 -7.62
C GLN A 78 -21.72 -14.64 -7.70
N SER A 79 -22.61 -13.84 -7.13
CA SER A 79 -24.05 -14.13 -7.11
C SER A 79 -24.87 -13.04 -7.81
N GLY A 80 -26.18 -13.25 -7.92
CA GLY A 80 -27.09 -12.26 -8.51
C GLY A 80 -26.91 -12.10 -10.01
N THR A 81 -26.60 -10.88 -10.46
CA THR A 81 -26.51 -10.51 -11.89
C THR A 81 -25.09 -10.61 -12.46
N ALA A 82 -24.12 -11.07 -11.68
CA ALA A 82 -22.74 -11.24 -12.14
C ALA A 82 -22.67 -12.28 -13.27
N THR A 83 -21.86 -11.99 -14.29
CA THR A 83 -21.68 -12.86 -15.48
C THR A 83 -20.53 -13.85 -15.34
N ALA A 84 -19.68 -13.65 -14.34
CA ALA A 84 -18.50 -14.45 -14.05
C ALA A 84 -18.14 -14.33 -12.56
N ASN A 85 -17.46 -15.34 -12.04
CA ASN A 85 -16.81 -15.30 -10.73
C ASN A 85 -15.57 -14.41 -10.77
N ILE A 86 -15.09 -14.00 -9.60
CA ILE A 86 -13.76 -13.39 -9.47
C ILE A 86 -12.77 -14.52 -9.20
N GLN A 87 -11.68 -14.56 -9.97
CA GLN A 87 -10.58 -15.46 -9.72
C GLN A 87 -9.35 -14.64 -9.36
N TYR A 88 -8.91 -14.70 -8.11
CA TYR A 88 -7.66 -14.04 -7.74
C TYR A 88 -6.47 -14.84 -8.30
N VAL A 89 -5.55 -14.13 -8.96
CA VAL A 89 -4.34 -14.72 -9.52
C VAL A 89 -3.12 -13.88 -9.18
N SER A 90 -2.04 -14.54 -8.77
CA SER A 90 -0.79 -13.87 -8.38
C SER A 90 -0.20 -12.99 -9.49
N GLN A 91 -0.46 -13.33 -10.76
CA GLN A 91 0.00 -12.60 -11.94
C GLN A 91 -0.61 -11.20 -12.05
N ASN A 92 -1.75 -10.97 -11.41
CA ASN A 92 -2.43 -9.68 -11.37
C ASN A 92 -2.00 -8.83 -10.17
N VAL A 93 -0.99 -9.28 -9.42
CA VAL A 93 -0.26 -8.49 -8.41
C VAL A 93 1.19 -8.40 -8.87
N MET A 94 1.63 -7.21 -9.25
CA MET A 94 2.89 -7.04 -9.96
C MET A 94 3.64 -5.77 -9.57
N GLN A 95 4.94 -5.70 -9.88
CA GLN A 95 5.62 -4.42 -9.95
C GLN A 95 5.01 -3.61 -11.09
N TYR A 96 4.57 -2.39 -10.82
CA TYR A 96 4.14 -1.44 -11.83
C TYR A 96 4.78 -0.08 -11.59
N ASN A 97 5.69 0.31 -12.50
CA ASN A 97 6.55 1.49 -12.33
C ASN A 97 7.33 1.44 -11.00
N ASP A 98 7.09 2.37 -10.09
CA ASP A 98 7.68 2.48 -8.75
C ASP A 98 6.68 2.10 -7.64
N ALA A 99 5.59 1.41 -7.97
CA ALA A 99 4.53 1.01 -7.05
C ALA A 99 4.14 -0.48 -7.19
N LEU A 100 3.31 -0.95 -6.26
CA LEU A 100 2.56 -2.18 -6.44
C LEU A 100 1.40 -1.94 -7.41
N GLY A 101 1.34 -2.75 -8.46
CA GLY A 101 0.21 -2.82 -9.38
C GLY A 101 -0.72 -3.96 -8.99
N ILE A 102 -2.02 -3.67 -8.96
CA ILE A 102 -3.11 -4.63 -8.82
C ILE A 102 -4.05 -4.41 -10.00
N GLN A 103 -4.42 -5.45 -10.72
CA GLN A 103 -5.23 -5.31 -11.94
C GLN A 103 -6.37 -6.32 -12.02
N ALA A 104 -7.41 -5.94 -12.77
CA ALA A 104 -8.42 -6.85 -13.28
C ALA A 104 -8.16 -7.10 -14.77
N SER A 105 -8.19 -8.36 -15.18
CA SER A 105 -8.11 -8.77 -16.57
C SER A 105 -9.42 -8.45 -17.30
N ALA A 106 -9.35 -8.21 -18.60
CA ALA A 106 -10.57 -8.03 -19.40
C ALA A 106 -11.41 -9.32 -19.38
N TYR A 107 -12.73 -9.17 -19.21
CA TYR A 107 -13.64 -10.30 -19.32
C TYR A 107 -13.61 -10.89 -20.74
N THR A 108 -13.43 -12.21 -20.83
CA THR A 108 -13.55 -12.95 -22.09
C THR A 108 -14.94 -13.58 -22.16
N SER A 109 -15.69 -13.28 -23.22
CA SER A 109 -17.05 -13.79 -23.41
C SER A 109 -17.10 -15.32 -23.30
N GLY A 110 -17.98 -15.83 -22.44
CA GLY A 110 -18.14 -17.26 -22.17
C GLY A 110 -17.16 -17.82 -21.13
N SER A 111 -16.26 -17.00 -20.59
CA SER A 111 -15.46 -17.37 -19.41
C SER A 111 -16.35 -17.47 -18.18
N SER A 112 -16.04 -18.42 -17.29
CA SER A 112 -16.65 -18.51 -15.97
C SER A 112 -16.07 -17.50 -14.99
N ASN A 113 -14.89 -16.95 -15.27
CA ASN A 113 -14.13 -16.10 -14.36
C ASN A 113 -13.65 -14.80 -15.04
N VAL A 114 -13.49 -13.76 -14.23
CA VAL A 114 -12.61 -12.62 -14.48
C VAL A 114 -11.42 -12.77 -13.54
N ASP A 115 -10.21 -12.78 -14.11
CA ASP A 115 -8.99 -12.84 -13.29
C ASP A 115 -8.71 -11.47 -12.67
N CYS A 116 -8.53 -11.41 -11.36
CA CYS A 116 -8.27 -10.20 -10.59
C CYS A 116 -7.03 -10.36 -9.71
N GLY A 117 -6.50 -9.24 -9.22
CA GLY A 117 -5.46 -9.22 -8.20
C GLY A 117 -6.03 -8.75 -6.89
N GLU A 118 -5.58 -9.34 -5.79
CA GLU A 118 -5.86 -8.89 -4.44
C GLU A 118 -4.65 -9.20 -3.56
N ILE A 119 -4.39 -8.31 -2.61
CA ILE A 119 -3.50 -8.58 -1.50
C ILE A 119 -4.21 -8.24 -0.20
N PHE A 120 -3.76 -8.90 0.84
CA PHE A 120 -4.27 -8.69 2.18
C PHE A 120 -3.22 -9.01 3.21
N THR A 121 -3.49 -8.69 4.46
CA THR A 121 -2.50 -8.90 5.50
C THR A 121 -2.52 -10.29 6.07
N GLU A 122 -1.35 -10.78 6.47
CA GLU A 122 -1.21 -12.02 7.23
C GLU A 122 -1.86 -11.95 8.63
N ARG A 123 -1.91 -10.76 9.23
CA ARG A 123 -2.47 -10.59 10.59
C ARG A 123 -3.98 -10.79 10.58
N SER A 124 -4.53 -11.32 11.69
CA SER A 124 -5.98 -11.46 11.97
C SER A 124 -6.41 -10.98 13.40
N ASP A 125 -5.57 -10.21 14.10
CA ASP A 125 -5.74 -9.57 15.41
C ASP A 125 -5.86 -8.00 15.49
N ILE A 126 -6.17 -7.25 14.42
CA ILE A 126 -6.46 -5.81 14.48
C ILE A 126 -7.89 -5.54 14.95
N LEU A 127 -8.01 -4.61 15.88
CA LEU A 127 -9.26 -4.02 16.30
C LEU A 127 -9.01 -2.53 16.47
N TYR A 128 -9.73 -1.71 15.68
CA TYR A 128 -9.53 -0.27 15.56
C TYR A 128 -8.18 0.12 14.97
N GLY A 129 -8.15 1.26 14.29
CA GLY A 129 -6.95 1.71 13.59
C GLY A 129 -7.20 2.93 12.72
N SER A 130 -6.09 3.52 12.27
CA SER A 130 -6.06 4.45 11.15
C SER A 130 -5.55 3.68 9.93
N PHE A 131 -6.42 3.45 8.96
CA PHE A 131 -6.13 2.68 7.75
C PHE A 131 -5.97 3.64 6.60
N ARG A 132 -4.87 3.51 5.86
CA ARG A 132 -4.49 4.45 4.81
C ARG A 132 -4.05 3.71 3.57
N MET A 133 -4.38 4.27 2.42
CA MET A 133 -3.90 3.87 1.11
C MET A 133 -3.53 5.11 0.31
N ARG A 134 -2.34 5.09 -0.29
CA ARG A 134 -1.97 6.05 -1.32
C ARG A 134 -1.98 5.37 -2.68
N ALA A 135 -2.96 5.70 -3.52
CA ALA A 135 -3.19 5.01 -4.79
C ALA A 135 -3.54 5.96 -5.94
N VAL A 136 -3.40 5.42 -7.15
CA VAL A 136 -3.99 5.92 -8.39
C VAL A 136 -5.09 4.93 -8.78
N VAL A 137 -6.28 5.44 -9.10
CA VAL A 137 -7.46 4.61 -9.37
C VAL A 137 -7.61 4.37 -10.89
N PRO A 138 -7.98 3.15 -11.34
CA PRO A 138 -8.01 2.79 -12.75
C PRO A 138 -9.14 3.47 -13.54
N THR A 139 -8.81 4.07 -14.68
CA THR A 139 -9.77 4.79 -15.55
C THR A 139 -10.57 3.91 -16.51
N VAL A 140 -10.33 2.61 -16.48
CA VAL A 140 -10.98 1.66 -17.38
C VAL A 140 -12.35 1.31 -16.81
N PRO A 141 -13.46 1.52 -17.55
CA PRO A 141 -14.78 1.20 -17.05
C PRO A 141 -14.98 -0.29 -16.73
N GLY A 142 -15.78 -0.58 -15.72
CA GLY A 142 -16.18 -1.95 -15.34
C GLY A 142 -15.28 -2.62 -14.31
N VAL A 143 -14.42 -1.86 -13.63
CA VAL A 143 -13.58 -2.31 -12.52
C VAL A 143 -14.06 -1.67 -11.21
N VAL A 144 -14.11 -2.47 -10.14
CA VAL A 144 -14.15 -1.97 -8.77
C VAL A 144 -12.72 -1.95 -8.24
N PHE A 145 -12.26 -0.78 -7.81
CA PHE A 145 -11.02 -0.66 -7.05
C PHE A 145 -11.42 -0.47 -5.58
N GLY A 146 -10.97 -1.37 -4.71
CA GLY A 146 -11.39 -1.43 -3.31
C GLY A 146 -10.21 -1.30 -2.35
N PHE A 147 -10.45 -0.61 -1.24
CA PHE A 147 -9.60 -0.62 -0.06
C PHE A 147 -10.49 -0.71 1.17
N PHE A 148 -10.41 -1.83 1.86
CA PHE A 148 -11.35 -2.15 2.92
C PHE A 148 -10.68 -2.90 4.08
N SER A 149 -11.36 -2.94 5.22
CA SER A 149 -11.13 -3.95 6.25
C SER A 149 -12.29 -4.93 6.27
N TYR A 150 -12.01 -6.23 6.37
CA TYR A 150 -13.05 -7.26 6.32
C TYR A 150 -12.78 -8.36 7.34
N LYS A 151 -13.75 -8.56 8.25
CA LYS A 151 -13.78 -9.72 9.15
C LYS A 151 -14.95 -10.66 8.87
N SER A 152 -16.06 -10.11 8.37
CA SER A 152 -17.28 -10.84 8.01
C SER A 152 -18.21 -9.89 7.25
N ASP A 153 -19.28 -10.41 6.64
CA ASP A 153 -20.35 -9.64 5.96
C ASP A 153 -21.09 -8.63 6.88
N THR A 154 -20.78 -8.62 8.17
CA THR A 154 -21.33 -7.68 9.15
C THR A 154 -20.26 -6.86 9.87
N GLN A 155 -19.01 -6.95 9.43
CA GLN A 155 -17.86 -6.27 10.02
C GLN A 155 -16.89 -5.91 8.90
N GLU A 156 -17.22 -4.85 8.17
CA GLU A 156 -16.49 -4.38 7.01
C GLU A 156 -16.56 -2.86 6.89
N GLN A 157 -15.45 -2.23 6.47
CA GLN A 157 -15.37 -0.80 6.19
C GLN A 157 -14.74 -0.61 4.81
N ASP A 158 -15.44 0.10 3.93
CA ASP A 158 -15.11 0.18 2.52
C ASP A 158 -14.71 1.58 2.06
N ILE A 159 -13.70 1.63 1.20
CA ILE A 159 -13.42 2.73 0.28
C ILE A 159 -13.40 2.13 -1.13
N GLU A 160 -14.46 2.36 -1.88
CA GLU A 160 -14.66 1.77 -3.19
C GLU A 160 -14.81 2.81 -4.30
N PHE A 161 -14.36 2.41 -5.49
CA PHE A 161 -14.42 3.20 -6.68
C PHE A 161 -14.97 2.37 -7.83
N LEU A 162 -16.14 2.78 -8.33
CA LEU A 162 -16.92 2.05 -9.31
C LEU A 162 -16.73 2.72 -10.66
N SER A 163 -15.71 2.30 -11.41
CA SER A 163 -15.41 2.87 -12.73
C SER A 163 -16.48 2.58 -13.79
N SER A 164 -17.46 1.70 -13.49
CA SER A 164 -18.63 1.45 -14.32
C SER A 164 -19.62 2.63 -14.33
N ASP A 165 -19.60 3.48 -13.32
CA ASP A 165 -20.57 4.57 -13.23
C ASP A 165 -20.24 5.64 -14.28
N SER A 166 -21.25 6.04 -15.05
CA SER A 166 -21.12 6.96 -16.18
C SER A 166 -20.48 8.31 -15.82
N ASP A 167 -20.57 8.64 -14.54
CA ASP A 167 -20.25 9.92 -13.94
C ASP A 167 -19.05 9.83 -12.98
N TYR A 168 -18.50 8.62 -12.76
CA TYR A 168 -17.44 8.35 -11.78
C TYR A 168 -16.25 9.33 -11.89
N TYR A 169 -15.72 9.52 -13.09
CA TYR A 169 -14.60 10.45 -13.33
C TYR A 169 -15.01 11.90 -13.50
N HIS A 170 -16.25 12.16 -13.92
CA HIS A 170 -16.67 13.54 -14.13
C HIS A 170 -16.80 14.29 -12.80
N TRP A 171 -17.23 13.58 -11.76
CA TRP A 171 -17.50 14.13 -10.43
C TRP A 171 -16.66 13.50 -9.32
N GLN A 172 -15.68 12.64 -9.66
CA GLN A 172 -14.72 12.08 -8.71
C GLN A 172 -15.39 11.45 -7.48
N HIS A 173 -16.29 10.50 -7.73
CA HIS A 173 -17.05 9.82 -6.68
C HIS A 173 -16.23 8.77 -5.94
N VAL A 174 -16.50 8.62 -4.64
CA VAL A 174 -16.01 7.54 -3.80
C VAL A 174 -17.18 7.00 -2.98
N TYR A 175 -17.27 5.68 -2.91
CA TYR A 175 -18.27 4.98 -2.13
C TYR A 175 -17.64 4.56 -0.80
N TYR A 176 -18.21 5.06 0.30
CA TYR A 176 -17.83 4.69 1.65
C TYR A 176 -18.92 3.87 2.30
N THR A 177 -18.58 2.74 2.89
CA THR A 177 -19.55 1.85 3.55
C THR A 177 -19.01 1.31 4.87
N ASP A 178 -19.88 1.13 5.86
CA ASP A 178 -19.61 0.51 7.17
C ASP A 178 -20.69 -0.55 7.47
N GLN A 179 -20.35 -1.83 7.25
CA GLN A 179 -21.27 -2.96 7.38
C GLN A 179 -21.45 -3.38 8.85
N PRO A 180 -22.66 -3.86 9.25
CA PRO A 180 -23.76 -4.39 8.41
C PRO A 180 -24.76 -3.33 7.93
N GLY A 181 -24.41 -2.05 8.04
CA GLY A 181 -25.27 -0.91 7.74
C GLY A 181 -26.61 -0.88 8.46
N THR A 182 -26.80 -1.74 9.46
CA THR A 182 -28.03 -1.90 10.22
C THR A 182 -27.71 -1.98 11.71
N VAL A 183 -28.40 -1.16 12.51
CA VAL A 183 -28.29 -1.17 13.97
C VAL A 183 -29.62 -1.63 14.54
N ASN A 184 -29.63 -2.76 15.23
CA ASN A 184 -30.85 -3.39 15.77
C ASN A 184 -31.93 -3.64 14.69
N GLY A 185 -31.52 -4.02 13.48
CA GLY A 185 -32.41 -4.28 12.34
C GLY A 185 -32.95 -3.03 11.64
N VAL A 186 -32.48 -1.84 12.01
CA VAL A 186 -32.81 -0.58 11.34
C VAL A 186 -31.63 -0.13 10.50
N VAL A 187 -31.85 0.17 9.22
CA VAL A 187 -30.82 0.71 8.32
C VAL A 187 -30.31 2.04 8.86
N ASP A 188 -29.00 2.15 9.04
CA ASP A 188 -28.33 3.41 9.31
C ASP A 188 -28.10 4.14 7.98
N ALA A 189 -28.76 5.28 7.78
CA ALA A 189 -28.61 6.10 6.59
C ALA A 189 -27.21 6.71 6.43
N ASN A 190 -26.35 6.59 7.44
CA ASN A 190 -24.95 7.02 7.39
C ASN A 190 -23.96 5.87 7.20
N ALA A 191 -24.42 4.62 7.21
CA ALA A 191 -23.55 3.47 6.99
C ALA A 191 -23.11 3.29 5.55
N HIS A 192 -23.66 4.04 4.61
CA HIS A 192 -23.13 4.15 3.26
C HIS A 192 -23.25 5.60 2.78
N LYS A 193 -22.26 6.06 2.02
CA LYS A 193 -22.24 7.37 1.38
C LYS A 193 -21.59 7.28 0.02
N ASP A 194 -22.24 7.89 -0.96
CA ASP A 194 -21.64 8.26 -2.23
C ASP A 194 -21.19 9.72 -2.12
N VAL A 195 -19.89 9.98 -2.26
CA VAL A 195 -19.30 11.29 -2.03
C VAL A 195 -18.54 11.77 -3.27
N GLU A 196 -18.97 12.89 -3.84
CA GLU A 196 -18.18 13.69 -4.76
C GLU A 196 -17.07 14.44 -4.00
N ILE A 197 -15.82 14.19 -4.37
CA ILE A 197 -14.68 14.89 -3.78
C ILE A 197 -14.26 16.04 -4.70
N ASN A 198 -14.83 17.22 -4.43
CA ASN A 198 -14.58 18.44 -5.19
C ASN A 198 -13.07 18.74 -5.35
N GLY A 199 -12.62 18.73 -6.61
CA GLY A 199 -11.24 19.05 -7.00
C GLY A 199 -10.26 17.89 -6.87
N ALA A 200 -10.70 16.69 -6.48
CA ALA A 200 -9.86 15.50 -6.49
C ALA A 200 -9.38 15.15 -7.92
N ASP A 201 -8.27 14.42 -7.96
CA ASP A 201 -7.76 13.79 -9.17
C ASP A 201 -7.30 12.37 -8.83
N PHE A 202 -8.19 11.39 -9.04
CA PHE A 202 -7.87 9.99 -8.77
C PHE A 202 -6.94 9.36 -9.82
N THR A 203 -6.62 10.08 -10.90
CA THR A 203 -5.59 9.67 -11.86
C THR A 203 -4.18 10.05 -11.39
N ALA A 204 -4.10 10.81 -10.29
CA ALA A 204 -2.87 11.09 -9.55
C ALA A 204 -2.93 10.44 -8.16
N PHE A 205 -1.76 10.29 -7.54
CA PHE A 205 -1.70 9.72 -6.19
C PHE A 205 -2.39 10.61 -5.17
N GLY A 206 -3.51 10.13 -4.61
CA GLY A 206 -4.17 10.68 -3.43
C GLY A 206 -4.04 9.72 -2.24
N GLU A 207 -4.17 10.25 -1.02
CA GLU A 207 -4.29 9.43 0.19
C GLU A 207 -5.78 9.31 0.56
N HIS A 208 -6.25 8.06 0.61
CA HIS A 208 -7.53 7.68 1.18
C HIS A 208 -7.30 7.09 2.57
N ARG A 209 -8.21 7.39 3.48
CA ARG A 209 -8.10 6.96 4.87
C ARG A 209 -9.46 6.70 5.47
N PHE A 210 -9.54 5.70 6.33
CA PHE A 210 -10.58 5.63 7.34
C PHE A 210 -9.97 5.40 8.73
N ASP A 211 -10.54 6.07 9.72
CA ASP A 211 -10.24 5.80 11.12
C ASP A 211 -11.39 5.04 11.74
N TRP A 212 -11.12 3.80 12.13
CA TRP A 212 -12.08 2.94 12.80
C TRP A 212 -11.85 3.00 14.31
N PHE A 213 -12.84 3.56 15.01
CA PHE A 213 -12.89 3.65 16.46
C PHE A 213 -14.03 2.79 17.02
N GLN A 214 -14.05 2.64 18.34
CA GLN A 214 -15.10 1.88 19.03
C GLN A 214 -16.53 2.35 18.77
N THR A 215 -16.72 3.62 18.43
CA THR A 215 -18.05 4.23 18.29
C THR A 215 -18.28 4.90 16.94
N SER A 216 -17.31 4.87 16.04
CA SER A 216 -17.40 5.60 14.77
C SER A 216 -16.34 5.13 13.78
N THR A 217 -16.70 5.19 12.50
CA THR A 217 -15.75 5.13 11.39
C THR A 217 -15.76 6.48 10.68
N ASN A 218 -14.59 7.10 10.52
CA ASN A 218 -14.46 8.41 9.88
C ASN A 218 -13.62 8.28 8.61
N TYR A 219 -14.14 8.78 7.48
CA TYR A 219 -13.48 8.71 6.17
C TYR A 219 -12.84 10.05 5.80
N TYR A 220 -11.68 9.99 5.15
CA TYR A 220 -10.91 11.16 4.74
C TYR A 220 -10.26 10.94 3.38
N TYR A 221 -10.06 12.05 2.65
CA TYR A 221 -9.24 12.11 1.46
C TYR A 221 -8.34 13.34 1.48
N THR A 222 -7.08 13.16 1.10
CA THR A 222 -6.13 14.26 0.90
C THR A 222 -5.40 14.10 -0.43
N MET A 223 -5.47 15.12 -1.28
CA MET A 223 -4.63 15.21 -2.47
C MET A 223 -3.17 15.46 -2.08
N VAL A 224 -2.26 14.60 -2.53
CA VAL A 224 -0.81 14.77 -2.31
C VAL A 224 -0.20 15.45 -3.54
N LYS A 225 -0.32 16.78 -3.64
CA LYS A 225 0.08 17.51 -4.85
C LYS A 225 1.59 17.48 -5.13
N TYR A 226 2.46 17.55 -4.12
CA TYR A 226 3.92 17.44 -4.27
C TYR A 226 4.58 17.16 -2.92
N GLN A 227 5.22 15.99 -2.73
CA GLN A 227 6.34 15.87 -1.78
C GLN A 227 7.19 14.61 -2.00
N PHE A 228 8.44 14.82 -2.43
CA PHE A 228 9.56 13.99 -2.00
C PHE A 228 9.80 14.31 -0.51
N HIS A 229 9.10 13.61 0.38
CA HIS A 229 9.50 13.50 1.78
C HIS A 229 9.65 12.02 2.10
N PRO A 230 10.84 11.56 2.55
CA PRO A 230 11.13 10.13 2.71
C PRO A 230 10.47 9.49 3.95
N TYR A 231 9.52 10.14 4.61
CA TYR A 231 9.08 9.76 5.97
C TYR A 231 7.61 9.43 6.18
N TYR A 232 6.72 9.55 5.18
CA TYR A 232 5.33 9.17 5.37
C TYR A 232 4.77 8.51 4.12
N ARG A 233 4.76 7.17 4.12
CA ARG A 233 4.13 6.32 3.10
C ARG A 233 3.59 5.10 3.84
N TRP A 234 2.30 5.14 4.18
CA TRP A 234 1.65 4.07 4.93
C TRP A 234 0.58 3.44 4.04
N LEU A 235 0.75 2.16 3.74
CA LEU A 235 -0.37 1.27 3.44
C LEU A 235 -0.62 0.39 4.67
N LEU A 236 -1.81 0.50 5.23
CA LEU A 236 -2.36 -0.43 6.21
C LEU A 236 -3.70 -0.92 5.64
N VAL A 237 -3.67 -1.96 4.81
CA VAL A 237 -4.86 -2.79 4.54
C VAL A 237 -4.89 -3.84 5.65
N TRP A 238 -6.05 -4.42 5.96
CA TRP A 238 -6.11 -5.53 6.89
C TRP A 238 -7.34 -6.43 6.72
N PHE A 239 -7.24 -7.72 7.09
CA PHE A 239 -8.37 -8.67 7.23
C PHE A 239 -8.69 -8.99 8.69
#